data_AF-A0AAF0YYM3-F1
#
_entry.id   AF-A0AAF0YYM3-F1
#
_cell.length_a   1.000
_cell.length_b   1.000
_cell.length_c   1.000
_cell.angle_alpha   90.00
_cell.angle_beta   90.00
_cell.angle_gamma   90.00
#
_symmetry.space_group_name_H-M   'P 1'
#
loop_
_entity.id
_entity.type
_entity.pdbx_description
1 polymer ?
#
loop_
_entity_poly.entity_id
_entity_poly.type
_entity_poly.pdbx_seq_one_letter_code
_entity_poly.pdbx_strand_id
1 'polypeptide(L)'
;MDTLLALGITPGMIAPWGAQDVPGTTGVGPWAEDALGPARPEILSGTASGITSDASEKIAGVNPTRIVAVNHSIDGDTAQLLQNIAPTTLKPDGATNWQIPWRDQVKQIAAGVDRADEADSLISEAEESFDSFQKKHPETAG
;
A
#
# COMPACT_ATOMS: atom_id res chain seq x y z
N MET A 1 -0.55 2.01 0.67
CA MET A 1 -0.78 3.46 0.78
C MET A 1 0.50 4.22 0.51
N ASP A 2 1.55 4.00 1.29
CA ASP A 2 2.80 4.76 1.21
C ASP A 2 3.42 4.83 -0.19
N THR A 3 3.48 3.71 -0.92
CA THR A 3 3.95 3.70 -2.32
C THR A 3 3.06 4.56 -3.23
N LEU A 4 1.73 4.58 -3.03
CA LEU A 4 0.84 5.42 -3.83
C LEU A 4 1.11 6.90 -3.56
N LEU A 5 1.28 7.28 -2.29
CA LEU A 5 1.65 8.65 -1.92
C LEU A 5 3.00 9.06 -2.49
N ALA A 6 4.00 8.17 -2.46
CA ALA A 6 5.31 8.42 -3.07
C ALA A 6 5.24 8.62 -4.60
N LEU A 7 4.27 7.96 -5.26
CA LEU A 7 3.94 8.16 -6.68
C LEU A 7 3.02 9.37 -6.93
N GLY A 8 2.74 10.19 -5.90
CA GLY A 8 1.85 11.35 -6.00
C GLY A 8 0.36 11.01 -6.16
N ILE A 9 -0.04 9.78 -5.84
CA ILE A 9 -1.42 9.30 -5.92
C ILE A 9 -2.04 9.26 -4.51
N THR A 10 -3.11 10.02 -4.32
CA THR A 10 -3.90 9.99 -3.09
C THR A 10 -5.11 9.06 -3.25
N PRO A 11 -5.20 7.96 -2.49
CA PRO A 11 -6.37 7.06 -2.54
C PRO A 11 -7.60 7.72 -1.90
N GLY A 12 -8.80 7.31 -2.35
CA GLY A 12 -10.06 7.70 -1.71
C GLY A 12 -10.40 6.89 -0.46
N MET A 13 -9.86 5.66 -0.36
CA MET A 13 -10.01 4.77 0.79
C MET A 13 -8.66 4.10 1.07
N ILE A 14 -8.35 3.90 2.35
CA ILE A 14 -7.15 3.20 2.81
C ILE A 14 -7.49 2.14 3.85
N ALA A 15 -6.69 1.07 3.86
CA ALA A 15 -6.73 0.02 4.87
C ALA A 15 -5.50 0.16 5.78
N PRO A 16 -5.59 0.92 6.88
CA PRO A 16 -4.47 1.08 7.80
C PRO A 16 -4.18 -0.22 8.55
N TRP A 17 -2.97 -0.34 9.08
CA TRP A 17 -2.54 -1.50 9.86
C TRP A 17 -2.04 -1.07 11.25
N GLY A 18 -2.30 -1.88 12.27
CA GLY A 18 -1.70 -1.71 13.60
C GLY A 18 -2.12 -0.39 14.24
N ALA A 19 -1.14 0.40 14.66
CA ALA A 19 -1.36 1.67 15.37
C ALA A 19 -2.04 2.74 14.50
N GLN A 20 -2.05 2.58 13.18
CA GLN A 20 -2.74 3.47 12.26
C GLN A 20 -4.23 3.11 12.09
N ASP A 21 -4.67 1.90 12.46
CA ASP A 21 -6.08 1.49 12.39
C ASP A 21 -6.85 1.94 13.65
N VAL A 22 -6.85 3.26 13.87
CA VAL A 22 -7.50 3.89 15.02
C VAL A 22 -8.43 5.01 14.52
N PRO A 23 -9.70 5.02 14.95
CA PRO A 23 -10.63 6.09 14.60
C PRO A 23 -10.09 7.49 14.95
N GLY A 24 -10.29 8.45 14.05
CA GLY A 24 -9.86 9.83 14.25
C GLY A 24 -8.40 10.13 13.87
N THR A 25 -7.66 9.15 13.35
CA THR A 25 -6.36 9.37 12.72
C THR A 25 -6.50 9.56 11.20
N THR A 26 -5.42 9.98 10.54
CA THR A 26 -5.33 10.04 9.08
C THR A 26 -5.15 8.66 8.43
N GLY A 27 -4.96 7.61 9.23
CA GLY A 27 -4.69 6.24 8.76
C GLY A 27 -3.31 6.05 8.11
N VAL A 28 -2.45 7.06 8.15
CA VAL A 28 -1.05 6.99 7.68
C VAL A 28 -0.08 7.20 8.84
N GLY A 29 1.15 6.71 8.70
CA GLY A 29 2.21 7.02 9.65
C GLY A 29 2.70 8.47 9.51
N PRO A 30 3.40 9.03 10.52
CA PRO A 30 3.88 10.41 10.52
C PRO A 30 4.80 10.73 9.32
N TRP A 31 5.52 9.73 8.82
CA TRP A 31 6.38 9.88 7.62
C TRP A 31 5.61 10.17 6.33
N ALA A 32 4.30 9.91 6.30
CA ALA A 32 3.45 10.07 5.12
C ALA A 32 2.45 11.23 5.26
N GLU A 33 2.43 11.95 6.40
CA GLU A 33 1.50 13.07 6.63
C GLU A 33 1.70 14.21 5.63
N ASP A 34 2.95 14.58 5.35
CA ASP A 34 3.27 15.64 4.39
C ASP A 34 2.83 15.26 2.97
N ALA A 35 3.04 14.01 2.56
CA ALA A 35 2.61 13.51 1.26
C ALA A 35 1.09 13.37 1.15
N LEU A 36 0.39 13.07 2.26
CA LEU A 36 -1.07 13.03 2.31
C LEU A 36 -1.69 14.44 2.28
N GLY A 37 -1.05 15.40 2.94
CA GLY A 37 -1.50 16.79 3.03
C GLY A 37 -2.92 16.94 3.59
N PRO A 38 -3.80 17.74 2.95
CA PRO A 38 -5.15 17.99 3.46
C PRO A 38 -6.12 16.82 3.21
N ALA A 39 -5.73 15.80 2.46
CA ALA A 39 -6.62 14.71 2.09
C ALA A 39 -7.02 13.87 3.30
N ARG A 40 -8.26 13.38 3.31
CA ARG A 40 -8.83 12.53 4.36
C ARG A 40 -9.53 11.34 3.71
N PRO A 41 -8.77 10.30 3.30
CA PRO A 41 -9.35 9.09 2.75
C PRO A 41 -10.26 8.39 3.77
N GLU A 42 -11.25 7.67 3.25
CA GLU A 42 -12.07 6.80 4.08
C GLU A 42 -11.22 5.65 4.66
N ILE A 43 -11.46 5.27 5.91
CA ILE A 43 -10.73 4.21 6.57
C ILE A 43 -11.52 2.90 6.50
N LEU A 44 -10.91 1.89 5.89
CA LEU A 44 -11.34 0.51 5.92
C LEU A 44 -10.65 -0.24 7.07
N SER A 45 -11.25 -0.16 8.26
CA SER A 45 -10.75 -0.82 9.47
C SER A 45 -10.93 -2.33 9.48
N GLY A 46 -10.15 -3.01 10.32
CA GLY A 46 -10.33 -4.44 10.62
C GLY A 46 -9.79 -5.38 9.54
N THR A 47 -8.87 -4.90 8.71
CA THR A 47 -8.29 -5.66 7.58
C THR A 47 -7.03 -6.45 7.96
N ALA A 48 -6.66 -6.48 9.24
CA ALA A 48 -5.46 -7.15 9.75
C ALA A 48 -5.46 -8.68 9.50
N SER A 49 -6.64 -9.30 9.42
CA SER A 49 -6.80 -10.73 9.11
C SER A 49 -6.93 -11.00 7.61
N GLY A 50 -6.93 -9.95 6.78
CA GLY A 50 -7.19 -10.03 5.34
C GLY A 50 -8.37 -9.18 4.89
N ILE A 51 -8.59 -9.14 3.58
CA ILE A 51 -9.78 -8.54 2.98
C ILE A 51 -10.85 -9.63 2.87
N THR A 52 -12.03 -9.34 3.40
CA THR A 52 -13.19 -10.25 3.41
C THR A 52 -14.27 -9.78 2.43
N SER A 53 -15.32 -10.60 2.25
CA SER A 53 -16.52 -10.21 1.50
C SER A 53 -17.15 -8.92 2.07
N ASP A 54 -17.30 -8.81 3.39
CA ASP A 54 -17.87 -7.63 4.04
C ASP A 54 -17.03 -6.36 3.79
N ALA A 55 -15.70 -6.50 3.75
CA ALA A 55 -14.82 -5.39 3.39
C ALA A 55 -14.99 -4.99 1.92
N SER A 56 -15.27 -5.97 1.04
CA SER A 56 -15.49 -5.74 -0.39
C SER A 56 -16.77 -4.95 -0.66
N GLU A 57 -17.82 -5.13 0.14
CA GLU A 57 -19.04 -4.30 0.04
C GLU A 57 -18.76 -2.81 0.35
N LYS A 58 -17.93 -2.55 1.38
CA LYS A 58 -17.50 -1.18 1.70
C LYS A 58 -16.65 -0.58 0.58
N ILE A 59 -15.74 -1.38 0.02
CA ILE A 59 -14.93 -0.99 -1.14
C ILE A 59 -15.83 -0.66 -2.35
N ALA A 60 -16.88 -1.44 -2.60
CA ALA A 60 -17.83 -1.15 -3.67
C ALA A 60 -18.58 0.17 -3.44
N GLY A 61 -18.90 0.50 -2.18
CA GLY A 61 -19.60 1.72 -1.78
C GLY A 61 -18.87 3.02 -2.16
N VAL A 62 -17.54 3.01 -2.26
CA VAL A 62 -16.75 4.18 -2.68
C VAL A 62 -16.53 4.28 -4.20
N ASN A 63 -17.12 3.37 -4.98
CA ASN A 63 -17.07 3.35 -6.45
C ASN A 63 -15.65 3.56 -7.02
N PRO A 64 -14.68 2.69 -6.64
CA PRO A 64 -13.28 2.90 -7.00
C PRO A 64 -13.06 2.65 -8.49
N THR A 65 -12.11 3.39 -9.08
CA THR A 65 -11.67 3.11 -10.45
C THR A 65 -10.58 2.05 -10.52
N ARG A 66 -9.87 1.81 -9.40
CA ARG A 66 -8.83 0.76 -9.21
C ARG A 66 -8.75 0.36 -7.75
N ILE A 67 -8.35 -0.87 -7.49
CA ILE A 67 -8.11 -1.41 -6.15
C ILE A 67 -6.66 -1.92 -6.09
N VAL A 68 -5.91 -1.52 -5.07
CA VAL A 68 -4.54 -1.99 -4.83
C VAL A 68 -4.52 -2.71 -3.49
N ALA A 69 -4.38 -4.03 -3.52
CA ALA A 69 -4.39 -4.90 -2.34
C ALA A 69 -3.20 -5.88 -2.36
N VAL A 70 -2.02 -5.35 -2.62
CA VAL A 70 -0.78 -6.11 -2.79
C VAL A 70 -0.35 -6.80 -1.49
N ASN A 71 -0.33 -6.10 -0.36
CA ASN A 71 0.15 -6.67 0.89
C ASN A 71 -0.99 -7.14 1.81
N HIS A 72 -1.92 -7.94 1.28
CA HIS A 72 -3.04 -8.48 2.05
C HIS A 72 -3.24 -9.98 1.80
N SER A 73 -3.80 -10.67 2.80
CA SER A 73 -4.39 -11.99 2.61
C SER A 73 -5.78 -11.85 2.00
N ILE A 74 -5.98 -12.46 0.83
CA ILE A 74 -7.23 -12.42 0.06
C ILE A 74 -7.44 -13.81 -0.54
N ASP A 75 -8.61 -14.41 -0.31
CA ASP A 75 -9.00 -15.68 -0.92
C ASP A 75 -9.51 -15.51 -2.35
N GLY A 76 -9.70 -16.63 -3.06
CA GLY A 76 -10.07 -16.61 -4.49
C GLY A 76 -11.43 -15.97 -4.76
N ASP A 77 -12.42 -16.25 -3.91
CA ASP A 77 -13.77 -15.72 -4.07
C ASP A 77 -13.79 -14.19 -3.84
N THR A 78 -13.08 -13.72 -2.81
CA THR A 78 -12.94 -12.29 -2.52
C THR A 78 -12.13 -11.59 -3.62
N ALA A 79 -11.07 -12.22 -4.14
CA ALA A 79 -10.32 -11.67 -5.26
C ALA A 79 -11.19 -11.47 -6.51
N GLN A 80 -12.05 -12.45 -6.82
CA GLN A 80 -13.00 -12.36 -7.92
C GLN A 80 -14.03 -11.23 -7.69
N LEU A 81 -14.51 -11.08 -6.45
CA LEU A 81 -15.43 -10.02 -6.08
C LEU A 81 -14.80 -8.63 -6.27
N LEU A 82 -13.57 -8.42 -5.78
CA LEU A 82 -12.84 -7.17 -5.97
C LEU A 82 -12.62 -6.86 -7.45
N GLN A 83 -12.25 -7.86 -8.25
CA GLN A 83 -12.05 -7.71 -9.70
C GLN A 83 -13.33 -7.32 -10.45
N ASN A 84 -14.50 -7.72 -9.94
CA ASN A 84 -15.80 -7.31 -10.48
C ASN A 84 -16.17 -5.86 -10.09
N ILE A 85 -15.63 -5.36 -8.98
CA ILE A 85 -15.82 -3.96 -8.54
C ILE A 85 -14.97 -3.02 -9.39
N ALA A 86 -13.66 -3.31 -9.51
CA ALA A 86 -12.72 -2.52 -10.31
C ALA A 86 -11.47 -3.34 -10.65
N PRO A 87 -10.65 -2.91 -11.64
CA PRO A 87 -9.32 -3.45 -11.85
C PRO A 87 -8.54 -3.56 -10.54
N THR A 88 -8.16 -4.78 -10.17
CA THR A 88 -7.59 -5.08 -8.86
C THR A 88 -6.16 -5.59 -8.99
N THR A 89 -5.22 -4.90 -8.33
CA THR A 89 -3.82 -5.31 -8.22
C THR A 89 -3.62 -6.07 -6.93
N LEU A 90 -3.33 -7.37 -7.04
CA LEU A 90 -3.01 -8.25 -5.93
C LEU A 90 -1.50 -8.46 -5.81
N LYS A 91 -1.08 -9.22 -4.79
CA LYS A 91 0.30 -9.69 -4.65
C LYS A 91 0.81 -10.40 -5.91
N PRO A 92 2.14 -10.41 -6.14
CA PRO A 92 2.73 -11.24 -7.19
C PRO A 92 2.39 -12.73 -7.01
N ASP A 93 2.29 -13.46 -8.13
CA ASP A 93 2.03 -14.90 -8.10
C ASP A 93 3.11 -15.66 -7.33
N GLY A 94 2.69 -16.60 -6.50
CA GLY A 94 3.59 -17.39 -5.64
C GLY A 94 4.12 -16.64 -4.41
N ALA A 95 3.82 -15.35 -4.25
CA ALA A 95 4.21 -14.62 -3.04
C ALA A 95 3.39 -15.09 -1.82
N THR A 96 4.06 -15.19 -0.68
CA THR A 96 3.41 -15.52 0.60
C THR A 96 2.73 -14.26 1.15
N ASN A 97 1.48 -14.41 1.59
CA ASN A 97 0.72 -13.29 2.18
C ASN A 97 1.54 -12.62 3.29
N TRP A 98 1.52 -11.28 3.32
CA TRP A 98 2.21 -10.45 4.32
C TRP A 98 3.74 -10.52 4.30
N GLN A 99 4.35 -11.30 3.41
CA GLN A 99 5.81 -11.54 3.36
C GLN A 99 6.42 -11.13 2.02
N ILE A 100 5.80 -10.18 1.35
CA ILE A 100 6.29 -9.69 0.06
C ILE A 100 7.48 -8.76 0.33
N PRO A 101 8.65 -8.97 -0.28
CA PRO A 101 9.77 -8.03 -0.18
C PRO A 101 9.32 -6.62 -0.56
N TRP A 102 9.73 -5.61 0.20
CA TRP A 102 9.22 -4.24 0.00
C TRP A 102 9.45 -3.72 -1.43
N ARG A 103 10.57 -4.09 -2.07
CA ARG A 103 10.87 -3.74 -3.47
C ARG A 103 9.84 -4.33 -4.43
N ASP A 104 9.45 -5.58 -4.21
CA ASP A 104 8.45 -6.25 -5.03
C ASP A 104 7.06 -5.65 -4.78
N GLN A 105 6.75 -5.24 -3.54
CA GLN A 105 5.54 -4.47 -3.27
C GLN A 105 5.52 -3.16 -4.06
N VAL A 106 6.61 -2.39 -4.05
CA VAL A 106 6.71 -1.12 -4.78
C VAL A 106 6.49 -1.35 -6.27
N LYS A 107 7.19 -2.31 -6.87
CA LYS A 107 7.05 -2.66 -8.29
C LYS A 107 5.63 -3.09 -8.65
N GLN A 108 5.03 -3.97 -7.86
CA GLN A 108 3.69 -4.48 -8.10
C GLN A 108 2.64 -3.36 -7.99
N ILE A 109 2.74 -2.50 -6.96
CA ILE A 109 1.84 -1.37 -6.76
C ILE A 109 1.97 -0.38 -7.92
N ALA A 110 3.20 0.02 -8.25
CA ALA A 110 3.49 0.98 -9.32
C ALA A 110 2.97 0.48 -10.69
N ALA A 111 3.18 -0.80 -11.01
CA ALA A 111 2.61 -1.40 -12.21
C ALA A 111 1.07 -1.37 -12.22
N GLY A 112 0.42 -1.64 -11.08
CA GLY A 112 -1.04 -1.61 -10.94
C GLY A 112 -1.68 -0.23 -11.18
N VAL A 113 -0.90 0.84 -11.00
CA VAL A 113 -1.32 2.23 -11.21
C VAL A 113 -0.69 2.88 -12.44
N ASP A 114 -0.19 2.08 -13.38
CA ASP A 114 0.42 2.52 -14.64
C ASP A 114 1.61 3.47 -14.42
N ARG A 115 2.44 3.20 -13.41
CA ARG A 115 3.64 3.95 -13.00
C ARG A 115 4.88 3.07 -12.85
N ALA A 116 4.95 1.96 -13.59
CA ALA A 116 6.05 1.01 -13.49
C ALA A 116 7.44 1.66 -13.65
N ASP A 117 7.55 2.65 -14.54
CA ASP A 117 8.82 3.36 -14.81
C ASP A 117 9.32 4.18 -13.60
N GLU A 118 8.44 4.57 -12.67
CA GLU A 118 8.80 5.33 -11.47
C GLU A 118 9.24 4.41 -10.31
N ALA A 119 8.96 3.11 -10.38
CA ALA A 119 9.22 2.15 -9.31
C ALA A 119 10.71 2.04 -8.96
N ASP A 120 11.56 1.93 -9.99
CA ASP A 120 13.00 1.78 -9.80
C ASP A 120 13.65 3.06 -9.23
N SER A 121 13.10 4.24 -9.54
CA SER A 121 13.54 5.52 -8.94
C SER A 121 13.25 5.54 -7.44
N LEU A 122 12.01 5.23 -7.05
CA LEU A 122 11.61 5.20 -5.63
C LEU A 122 12.44 4.20 -4.81
N ILE A 123 12.73 3.04 -5.38
CA ILE A 123 13.58 2.03 -4.74
C ILE A 123 15.00 2.57 -4.58
N SER A 124 15.57 3.16 -5.62
CA SER A 124 16.94 3.69 -5.61
C SER A 124 17.09 4.83 -4.60
N GLU A 125 16.14 5.77 -4.55
CA GLU A 125 16.16 6.89 -3.59
C GLU A 125 16.11 6.40 -2.13
N ALA A 126 15.33 5.35 -1.85
CA ALA A 126 15.28 4.74 -0.53
C ALA A 126 16.62 4.05 -0.18
N GLU A 127 17.20 3.29 -1.12
CA GLU A 127 18.50 2.63 -0.93
C GLU A 127 19.64 3.64 -0.72
N GLU A 128 19.68 4.72 -1.51
CA GLU A 128 20.65 5.80 -1.35
C GLU A 128 20.56 6.46 0.03
N SER A 129 19.35 6.59 0.58
CA SER A 129 19.15 7.11 1.93
C SER A 129 19.78 6.21 3.00
N PHE A 130 19.66 4.89 2.86
CA PHE A 130 20.32 3.93 3.75
C PHE A 130 21.84 3.96 3.59
N ASP A 131 22.36 4.00 2.36
CA ASP A 131 23.80 4.07 2.09
C ASP A 131 24.41 5.36 2.64
N SER A 132 23.73 6.49 2.47
CA SER A 132 24.12 7.78 3.02
C SER A 132 24.16 7.74 4.55
N PHE A 133 23.18 7.09 5.18
CA PHE A 133 23.16 6.90 6.63
C PHE A 133 24.35 6.05 7.10
N GLN A 134 24.61 4.90 6.49
CA GLN A 134 25.74 4.04 6.85
C GLN A 134 27.09 4.74 6.70
N LYS A 135 27.28 5.52 5.63
CA LYS A 135 28.50 6.32 5.41
C LYS A 135 28.72 7.38 6.50
N LYS A 136 27.64 7.96 7.02
CA LYS A 136 27.67 8.96 8.10
C LYS A 136 27.80 8.33 9.48
N HIS A 137 27.42 7.06 9.61
CA HIS A 137 27.42 6.29 10.86
C HIS A 137 28.19 4.96 10.73
N PRO A 138 29.51 4.96 10.48
CA PRO A 138 30.29 3.73 10.34
C PRO A 138 30.18 2.79 11.55
N GLU A 139 29.86 3.31 12.73
CA GLU A 139 29.59 2.54 13.95
C GLU A 139 28.37 1.61 13.85
N THR A 140 27.48 1.84 12.87
CA THR A 140 26.32 0.98 12.61
C THR A 140 26.60 -0.16 11.64
N ALA A 141 27.81 -0.22 11.06
CA ALA A 141 28.26 -1.34 10.24
C ALA A 141 28.67 -2.52 11.13
N GLY A 142 27.68 -3.18 11.74
CA GLY A 142 27.85 -4.34 12.62
C GLY A 142 26.72 -5.34 12.46
#